data_AF-A0A4Q7XEL2-F1
#
_entry.id   AF-A0A4Q7XEL2-F1
#
_cell.length_a   1.000
_cell.length_b   1.000
_cell.length_c   1.000
_cell.angle_alpha   90.00
_cell.angle_beta   90.00
_cell.angle_gamma   90.00
#
_symmetry.space_group_name_H-M   'P 1'
#
loop_
_entity.id
_entity.type
_entity.pdbx_description
1 polymer ?
#
loop_
_entity_poly.entity_id
_entity_poly.type
_entity_poly.pdbx_seq_one_letter_code
_entity_poly.pdbx_strand_id
1 'polypeptide(L)'
;MRPALRTAFVAVALVGTTAASATAAAAAAPPVPTTNQANCVAVKTVPSAFGGMKVRLVNSADDGASAKLLTHRGAVVATVDQSRPANLSSGLKITGVLGAKPVFHQRSQGGSTPWQAIAFPALTADCTQRGKLVRTVRLDARTTAQIFRVNAGGHYQARVFQGGKLIRFLDANARSGAALFGGRTLVLTPDGATLTWTGAATAAHPRLGRYKLADGSTVKLVKRNGVYGVRLTTGHGTFPVTYAKARPVVLQDDNTVVVLAADGTVSNYIHGKSRQKAPVYLGA
;
A
#
# COMPACT_ATOMS: atom_id res chain seq x y z
N MET A 1 55.17 -20.91 -1.16
CA MET A 1 54.95 -22.35 -1.39
C MET A 1 53.70 -22.53 -2.25
N ARG A 2 53.88 -22.84 -3.54
CA ARG A 2 52.88 -23.53 -4.41
C ARG A 2 53.10 -25.06 -4.24
N PRO A 3 52.28 -26.02 -4.75
CA PRO A 3 51.08 -25.95 -5.62
C PRO A 3 49.92 -26.86 -5.11
N ALA A 4 48.73 -26.92 -5.74
CA ALA A 4 48.40 -27.99 -6.69
C ALA A 4 47.11 -27.70 -7.49
N LEU A 5 47.24 -27.83 -8.81
CA LEU A 5 46.19 -27.96 -9.81
C LEU A 5 45.38 -29.24 -9.60
N ARG A 6 44.08 -29.20 -9.91
CA ARG A 6 43.37 -30.36 -10.47
C ARG A 6 42.48 -29.92 -11.63
N THR A 7 42.92 -30.33 -12.81
CA THR A 7 42.23 -30.31 -14.10
C THR A 7 41.16 -31.40 -14.09
N ALA A 8 39.94 -31.08 -14.53
CA ALA A 8 38.93 -32.07 -14.88
C ALA A 8 38.42 -31.80 -16.30
N PHE A 9 38.70 -32.75 -17.19
CA PHE A 9 38.10 -32.89 -18.50
C PHE A 9 36.69 -33.50 -18.34
N VAL A 10 35.69 -32.96 -19.03
CA VAL A 10 34.47 -33.71 -19.35
C VAL A 10 34.02 -33.41 -20.78
N ALA A 11 33.62 -34.51 -21.43
CA ALA A 11 33.29 -34.74 -22.81
C ALA A 11 32.26 -33.80 -23.44
N VAL A 12 32.51 -33.48 -24.72
CA VAL A 12 31.55 -32.93 -25.67
C VAL A 12 30.73 -34.08 -26.24
N ALA A 13 29.42 -34.08 -26.03
CA ALA A 13 28.48 -34.91 -26.75
C ALA A 13 27.86 -34.10 -27.90
N LEU A 14 28.17 -34.47 -29.14
CA LEU A 14 27.46 -33.98 -30.32
C LEU A 14 26.13 -34.73 -30.43
N VAL A 15 25.02 -34.03 -30.24
CA VAL A 15 23.68 -34.52 -30.55
C VAL A 15 23.19 -33.76 -31.78
N GLY A 16 23.00 -34.49 -32.88
CA GLY A 16 22.37 -33.96 -34.09
C GLY A 16 20.86 -33.79 -33.88
N THR A 17 20.35 -32.61 -34.22
CA THR A 17 18.91 -32.34 -34.27
C THR A 17 18.53 -31.90 -35.68
N THR A 18 17.59 -32.64 -36.27
CA THR A 18 16.90 -32.33 -37.53
C THR A 18 16.15 -31.01 -37.42
N ALA A 19 16.36 -30.12 -38.39
CA ALA A 19 15.67 -28.85 -38.51
C ALA A 19 14.21 -29.07 -38.94
N ALA A 20 13.28 -28.98 -37.98
CA ALA A 20 11.87 -28.74 -38.27
C ALA A 20 11.62 -27.22 -38.25
N SER A 21 11.28 -26.65 -39.41
CA SER A 21 10.94 -25.24 -39.56
C SER A 21 9.59 -24.95 -38.90
N ALA A 22 9.59 -24.71 -37.59
CA ALA A 22 8.46 -24.12 -36.89
C ALA A 22 8.44 -22.61 -37.15
N THR A 23 7.44 -22.14 -37.89
CA THR A 23 7.06 -20.73 -37.95
C THR A 23 6.49 -20.30 -36.61
N ALA A 24 7.38 -20.03 -35.66
CA ALA A 24 7.03 -19.42 -34.39
C ALA A 24 6.52 -18.00 -34.65
N ALA A 25 5.21 -17.79 -34.44
CA ALA A 25 4.65 -16.46 -34.31
C ALA A 25 5.44 -15.73 -33.22
N ALA A 26 6.24 -14.74 -33.60
CA ALA A 26 7.03 -13.94 -32.69
C ALA A 26 6.10 -13.27 -31.68
N ALA A 27 6.04 -13.83 -30.46
CA ALA A 27 5.38 -13.19 -29.35
C ALA A 27 6.09 -11.85 -29.14
N ALA A 28 5.36 -10.75 -29.35
CA ALA A 28 5.87 -9.41 -29.20
C ALA A 28 6.59 -9.28 -27.84
N ALA A 29 7.83 -8.80 -27.86
CA ALA A 29 8.63 -8.61 -26.67
C ALA A 29 7.81 -7.80 -25.64
N PRO A 30 7.78 -8.23 -24.36
CA PRO A 30 7.01 -7.52 -23.35
C PRO A 30 7.49 -6.07 -23.26
N PRO A 31 6.57 -5.10 -23.17
CA PRO A 31 6.92 -3.69 -23.13
C PRO A 31 7.87 -3.42 -21.95
N VAL A 32 9.03 -2.83 -22.26
CA VAL A 32 10.01 -2.41 -21.26
C VAL A 32 9.42 -1.25 -20.46
N PRO A 33 9.41 -1.32 -19.11
CA PRO A 33 8.95 -0.21 -18.30
C PRO A 33 9.86 1.00 -18.49
N THR A 34 9.27 2.17 -18.75
CA THR A 34 10.00 3.44 -18.77
C THR A 34 9.99 4.03 -17.37
N THR A 35 11.17 4.37 -16.85
CA THR A 35 11.32 5.06 -15.57
C THR A 35 11.81 6.47 -15.83
N ASN A 36 11.02 7.47 -15.43
CA ASN A 36 11.52 8.83 -15.38
C ASN A 36 12.11 9.05 -13.98
N GLN A 37 13.43 8.88 -13.86
CA GLN A 37 14.14 8.97 -12.57
C GLN A 37 13.99 10.33 -11.91
N ALA A 38 13.97 11.43 -12.68
CA ALA A 38 13.82 12.78 -12.13
C ALA A 38 12.49 12.96 -11.37
N ASN A 39 11.45 12.25 -11.79
CA ASN A 39 10.12 12.32 -11.20
C ASN A 39 9.73 11.11 -10.35
N CYS A 40 10.59 10.09 -10.28
CA CYS A 40 10.31 8.87 -9.53
C CYS A 40 8.96 8.23 -9.85
N VAL A 41 8.71 8.17 -11.15
CA VAL A 41 7.54 7.54 -11.73
C VAL A 41 8.00 6.41 -12.64
N ALA A 42 7.50 5.21 -12.35
CA ALA A 42 7.63 4.05 -13.22
C ALA A 42 6.30 3.80 -13.94
N VAL A 43 6.34 3.67 -15.26
CA VAL A 43 5.14 3.48 -16.09
C VAL A 43 5.26 2.19 -16.89
N LYS A 44 4.17 1.43 -16.96
CA LYS A 44 4.04 0.26 -17.82
C LYS A 44 2.66 0.24 -18.44
N THR A 45 2.60 0.11 -19.76
CA THR A 45 1.33 -0.10 -20.47
C THR A 45 1.18 -1.57 -20.79
N VAL A 46 0.02 -2.14 -20.47
CA VAL A 46 -0.30 -3.55 -20.73
C VAL A 46 -1.60 -3.67 -21.53
N PRO A 47 -1.81 -4.76 -22.28
CA PRO A 47 -3.10 -5.04 -22.89
C PRO A 47 -4.21 -5.12 -21.83
N SER A 48 -5.36 -4.55 -22.17
CA SER A 48 -6.55 -4.68 -21.33
C SER A 48 -7.20 -6.05 -21.54
N ALA A 49 -7.83 -6.60 -20.50
CA ALA A 49 -8.72 -7.76 -20.64
C ALA A 49 -9.98 -7.43 -21.46
N PHE A 50 -10.26 -6.15 -21.65
CA PHE A 50 -11.27 -5.65 -22.58
C PHE A 50 -10.61 -5.39 -23.94
N GLY A 51 -11.03 -6.14 -24.96
CA GLY A 51 -10.44 -6.10 -26.30
C GLY A 51 -10.29 -4.68 -26.85
N GLY A 52 -9.17 -4.40 -27.53
CA GLY A 52 -8.89 -3.09 -28.16
C GLY A 52 -8.53 -1.95 -27.20
N MET A 53 -8.47 -2.20 -25.89
CA MET A 53 -8.07 -1.21 -24.89
C MET A 53 -6.70 -1.53 -24.28
N LYS A 54 -6.12 -0.54 -23.60
CA LYS A 54 -4.84 -0.67 -22.89
C LYS A 54 -4.99 -0.20 -21.45
N VAL A 55 -4.19 -0.73 -20.55
CA VAL A 55 -4.09 -0.22 -19.18
C VAL A 55 -2.72 0.39 -18.98
N ARG A 56 -2.69 1.66 -18.57
CA ARG A 56 -1.47 2.34 -18.15
C ARG A 56 -1.33 2.20 -16.63
N LEU A 57 -0.35 1.42 -16.20
CA LEU A 57 0.06 1.26 -14.82
C LEU A 57 1.12 2.30 -14.49
N VAL A 58 0.92 3.04 -13.40
CA VAL A 58 1.84 4.05 -12.89
C VAL A 58 2.14 3.73 -11.44
N ASN A 59 3.41 3.65 -11.09
CA ASN A 59 3.87 3.62 -9.71
C ASN A 59 4.69 4.88 -9.47
N SER A 60 4.21 5.76 -8.59
CA SER A 60 4.84 7.03 -8.23
C SER A 60 5.28 6.97 -6.77
N ALA A 61 6.44 7.53 -6.46
CA ALA A 61 6.86 7.69 -5.07
C ALA A 61 5.92 8.62 -4.28
N ASP A 62 5.31 9.60 -4.97
CA ASP A 62 4.50 10.65 -4.35
C ASP A 62 3.01 10.27 -4.34
N ASP A 63 2.50 9.74 -5.45
CA ASP A 63 1.07 9.42 -5.62
C ASP A 63 0.74 7.93 -5.41
N GLY A 64 1.78 7.10 -5.29
CA GLY A 64 1.67 5.65 -5.23
C GLY A 64 1.23 4.99 -6.53
N ALA A 65 0.59 3.82 -6.41
CA ALA A 65 0.14 3.04 -7.55
C ALA A 65 -1.22 3.48 -8.09
N SER A 66 -1.30 3.68 -9.41
CA SER A 66 -2.54 3.95 -10.14
C SER A 66 -2.59 3.24 -11.49
N ALA A 67 -3.78 2.76 -11.87
CA ALA A 67 -4.02 2.15 -13.18
C ALA A 67 -5.14 2.90 -13.89
N LYS A 68 -4.89 3.29 -15.14
CA LYS A 68 -5.85 3.95 -16.02
C LYS A 68 -6.17 3.04 -17.19
N LEU A 69 -7.44 2.70 -17.36
CA LEU A 69 -7.94 2.01 -18.55
C LEU A 69 -8.14 3.05 -19.66
N LEU A 70 -7.52 2.80 -20.81
CA LEU A 70 -7.44 3.71 -21.94
C LEU A 70 -8.08 3.08 -23.18
N THR A 71 -8.81 3.88 -23.95
CA THR A 71 -9.26 3.51 -25.30
C THR A 71 -8.09 3.46 -26.29
N HIS A 72 -8.32 2.96 -27.50
CA HIS A 72 -7.35 3.00 -28.59
C HIS A 72 -6.86 4.43 -28.93
N ARG A 73 -7.69 5.46 -28.66
CA ARG A 73 -7.35 6.89 -28.82
C ARG A 73 -6.66 7.50 -27.60
N GLY A 74 -6.38 6.71 -26.56
CA GLY A 74 -5.77 7.19 -25.32
C GLY A 74 -6.72 7.87 -24.34
N ALA A 75 -8.02 7.90 -24.60
CA ALA A 75 -9.01 8.48 -23.68
C ALA A 75 -9.18 7.60 -22.43
N VAL A 76 -9.26 8.20 -21.24
CA VAL A 76 -9.41 7.48 -19.98
C VAL A 76 -10.87 7.05 -19.79
N VAL A 77 -11.10 5.75 -19.70
CA VAL A 77 -12.43 5.15 -19.43
C VAL A 77 -12.65 4.97 -17.93
N ALA A 78 -11.63 4.50 -17.23
CA ALA A 78 -11.69 4.22 -15.80
C ALA A 78 -10.33 4.42 -15.16
N THR A 79 -10.33 4.78 -13.87
CA THR A 79 -9.13 4.91 -13.06
C THR A 79 -9.33 4.18 -11.74
N VAL A 80 -8.30 3.45 -11.32
CA VAL A 80 -8.14 2.97 -9.95
C VAL A 80 -6.81 3.48 -9.41
N ASP A 81 -6.79 3.86 -8.15
CA ASP A 81 -5.64 4.45 -7.47
C ASP A 81 -5.70 4.12 -5.97
N GLN A 82 -4.78 4.68 -5.18
CA GLN A 82 -4.76 4.45 -3.73
C GLN A 82 -6.03 4.92 -3.01
N SER A 83 -6.72 5.96 -3.53
CA SER A 83 -7.95 6.50 -2.93
C SER A 83 -9.20 5.75 -3.36
N ARG A 84 -9.17 5.16 -4.56
CA ARG A 84 -10.22 4.35 -5.17
C ARG A 84 -9.59 3.07 -5.73
N PRO A 85 -9.31 2.07 -4.88
CA PRO A 85 -8.52 0.90 -5.26
C PRO A 85 -9.31 -0.05 -6.16
N ALA A 86 -10.61 0.16 -6.37
CA ALA A 86 -11.44 -0.72 -7.18
C ALA A 86 -12.47 0.10 -7.97
N ASN A 87 -12.66 -0.29 -9.22
CA ASN A 87 -13.75 0.10 -10.08
C ASN A 87 -14.35 -1.19 -10.66
N LEU A 88 -15.31 -1.75 -9.94
CA LEU A 88 -15.85 -3.07 -10.24
C LEU A 88 -16.73 -3.08 -11.50
N SER A 89 -17.36 -1.96 -11.86
CA SER A 89 -18.13 -1.83 -13.11
C SER A 89 -17.23 -1.89 -14.34
N SER A 90 -15.99 -1.37 -14.23
CA SER A 90 -14.96 -1.53 -15.24
C SER A 90 -14.03 -2.72 -14.99
N GLY A 91 -14.34 -3.62 -14.06
CA GLY A 91 -13.55 -4.82 -13.80
C GLY A 91 -12.11 -4.55 -13.38
N LEU A 92 -11.82 -3.45 -12.67
CA LEU A 92 -10.45 -3.05 -12.26
C LEU A 92 -10.32 -3.07 -10.74
N LYS A 93 -9.18 -3.52 -10.21
CA LYS A 93 -8.78 -3.26 -8.82
C LYS A 93 -7.26 -3.26 -8.64
N ILE A 94 -6.77 -2.61 -7.59
CA ILE A 94 -5.39 -2.65 -7.11
C ILE A 94 -5.41 -3.26 -5.71
N THR A 95 -4.52 -4.21 -5.47
CA THR A 95 -4.24 -4.75 -4.14
C THR A 95 -2.85 -4.33 -3.68
N GLY A 96 -2.66 -4.15 -2.38
CA GLY A 96 -1.36 -3.71 -1.84
C GLY A 96 -1.00 -2.27 -2.19
N VAL A 97 -2.00 -1.38 -2.31
CA VAL A 97 -1.82 0.05 -2.68
C VAL A 97 -0.83 0.82 -1.78
N LEU A 98 -0.65 0.39 -0.53
CA LEU A 98 0.30 0.95 0.44
C LEU A 98 1.54 0.06 0.68
N GLY A 99 1.66 -1.01 -0.10
CA GLY A 99 2.77 -1.94 -0.04
C GLY A 99 3.83 -1.60 -1.09
N ALA A 100 5.03 -2.13 -0.91
CA ALA A 100 6.13 -2.00 -1.87
C ALA A 100 5.85 -2.67 -3.22
N LYS A 101 4.86 -3.57 -3.26
CA LYS A 101 4.54 -4.42 -4.41
C LYS A 101 3.03 -4.37 -4.71
N PRO A 102 2.52 -3.24 -5.24
CA PRO A 102 1.15 -3.16 -5.65
C PRO A 102 0.91 -4.10 -6.85
N VAL A 103 -0.28 -4.70 -6.88
CA VAL A 103 -0.70 -5.60 -7.95
C VAL A 103 -2.01 -5.09 -8.52
N PHE A 104 -2.02 -4.85 -9.82
CA PHE A 104 -3.22 -4.54 -10.59
C PHE A 104 -3.95 -5.82 -10.93
N HIS A 105 -5.27 -5.79 -10.87
CA HIS A 105 -6.12 -6.88 -11.32
C HIS A 105 -7.15 -6.35 -12.30
N GLN A 106 -7.37 -7.09 -13.39
CA GLN A 106 -8.41 -6.82 -14.38
C GLN A 106 -9.20 -8.06 -14.75
N ARG A 107 -10.41 -7.89 -15.27
CA ARG A 107 -11.24 -8.94 -15.88
C ARG A 107 -12.18 -8.35 -16.94
N SER A 108 -12.57 -9.14 -17.93
CA SER A 108 -13.31 -8.68 -19.12
C SER A 108 -14.77 -8.31 -18.85
N GLN A 109 -15.45 -8.90 -17.87
CA GLN A 109 -16.82 -8.56 -17.45
C GLN A 109 -17.05 -8.99 -15.97
N GLY A 110 -18.14 -8.51 -15.35
CA GLY A 110 -18.54 -8.90 -13.98
C GLY A 110 -18.81 -10.41 -13.82
N GLY A 111 -19.16 -10.85 -12.61
CA GLY A 111 -19.44 -12.28 -12.34
C GLY A 111 -18.21 -13.10 -11.93
N SER A 112 -18.17 -14.38 -12.34
CA SER A 112 -17.19 -15.39 -11.94
C SER A 112 -15.89 -15.41 -12.77
N THR A 113 -15.76 -14.54 -13.77
CA THR A 113 -14.55 -14.44 -14.59
C THR A 113 -13.32 -14.23 -13.71
N PRO A 114 -12.29 -15.10 -13.83
CA PRO A 114 -11.08 -15.00 -13.04
C PRO A 114 -10.39 -13.64 -13.21
N TRP A 115 -9.79 -13.15 -12.12
CA TRP A 115 -8.99 -11.93 -12.14
C TRP A 115 -7.61 -12.22 -12.74
N GLN A 116 -7.18 -11.44 -13.73
CA GLN A 116 -5.80 -11.43 -14.21
C GLN A 116 -4.99 -10.46 -13.36
N ALA A 117 -3.94 -10.97 -12.70
CA ALA A 117 -3.05 -10.19 -11.87
C ALA A 117 -1.81 -9.72 -12.65
N ILE A 118 -1.48 -8.44 -12.55
CA ILE A 118 -0.34 -7.82 -13.21
C ILE A 118 0.40 -6.97 -12.18
N ALA A 119 1.69 -7.25 -11.98
CA ALA A 119 2.51 -6.43 -11.08
C ALA A 119 2.69 -5.01 -11.65
N PHE A 120 2.63 -4.02 -10.77
CA PHE A 120 3.04 -2.67 -11.12
C PHE A 120 4.53 -2.62 -11.47
N PRO A 121 4.96 -1.66 -12.31
CA PRO A 121 6.39 -1.41 -12.48
C PRO A 121 7.00 -1.02 -11.13
N ALA A 122 8.14 -1.61 -10.81
CA ALA A 122 8.85 -1.31 -9.59
C ALA A 122 9.46 0.10 -9.67
N LEU A 123 9.44 0.83 -8.56
CA LEU A 123 10.26 2.03 -8.40
C LEU A 123 11.71 1.61 -8.16
N THR A 124 12.66 2.41 -8.64
CA THR A 124 14.07 2.25 -8.24
C THR A 124 14.24 2.53 -6.75
N ALA A 125 15.31 2.02 -6.16
CA ALA A 125 15.63 2.24 -4.75
C ALA A 125 15.80 3.73 -4.39
N ASP A 126 16.30 4.54 -5.33
CA ASP A 126 16.46 5.99 -5.17
C ASP A 126 15.11 6.71 -5.18
N CYS A 127 14.12 6.15 -5.87
CA CYS A 127 12.81 6.76 -6.05
C CYS A 127 11.79 6.39 -4.98
N THR A 128 11.78 5.10 -4.64
CA THR A 128 12.21 4.72 -3.31
C THR A 128 12.35 5.87 -2.34
N GLN A 129 13.51 6.53 -2.36
CA GLN A 129 14.05 7.49 -1.39
C GLN A 129 13.77 8.98 -1.59
N ARG A 130 12.74 9.35 -2.37
CA ARG A 130 12.42 10.77 -2.59
C ARG A 130 12.14 11.53 -1.28
N GLY A 131 12.64 12.76 -1.21
CA GLY A 131 12.61 13.63 -0.01
C GLY A 131 13.92 13.59 0.80
N LYS A 132 14.10 14.58 1.69
CA LYS A 132 15.24 14.60 2.61
C LYS A 132 14.96 13.65 3.77
N LEU A 133 15.81 12.64 3.98
CA LEU A 133 15.74 11.81 5.18
C LEU A 133 15.90 12.73 6.41
N VAL A 134 14.88 12.76 7.26
CA VAL A 134 14.88 13.57 8.49
C VAL A 134 15.35 12.73 9.66
N ARG A 135 14.84 11.50 9.77
CA ARG A 135 15.23 10.58 10.84
C ARG A 135 14.87 9.14 10.53
N THR A 136 15.48 8.23 11.26
CA THR A 136 15.11 6.81 11.30
C THR A 136 14.59 6.48 12.69
N VAL A 137 13.39 5.91 12.77
CA VAL A 137 12.76 5.45 14.01
C VAL A 137 12.89 3.94 14.08
N ARG A 138 13.57 3.42 15.10
CA ARG A 138 13.58 1.98 15.39
C ARG A 138 12.26 1.63 16.07
N LEU A 139 11.46 0.76 15.45
CA LEU A 139 10.17 0.35 16.00
C LEU A 139 10.37 -0.89 16.88
N ASP A 140 11.15 -1.87 16.42
CA ASP A 140 11.58 -3.02 17.20
C ASP A 140 12.95 -3.54 16.73
N ALA A 141 13.33 -4.74 17.16
CA ALA A 141 14.61 -5.35 16.81
C ALA A 141 14.84 -5.53 15.29
N ARG A 142 13.77 -5.73 14.52
CA ARG A 142 13.82 -6.05 13.08
C ARG A 142 13.11 -5.02 12.20
N THR A 143 12.38 -4.08 12.79
CA THR A 143 11.55 -3.10 12.08
C THR A 143 12.03 -1.68 12.31
N THR A 144 12.23 -0.94 11.22
CA THR A 144 12.59 0.49 11.22
C THR A 144 11.63 1.28 10.33
N ALA A 145 11.37 2.53 10.70
CA ALA A 145 10.69 3.50 9.85
C ALA A 145 11.66 4.62 9.49
N GLN A 146 11.94 4.81 8.21
CA GLN A 146 12.67 5.96 7.71
C GLN A 146 11.68 7.07 7.35
N ILE A 147 11.86 8.26 7.92
CA ILE A 147 10.96 9.40 7.75
C ILE A 147 11.61 10.43 6.84
N PHE A 148 10.94 10.75 5.74
CA PHE A 148 11.41 11.67 4.71
C PHE A 148 10.52 12.90 4.70
N ARG A 149 11.14 14.09 4.63
CA ARG A 149 10.46 15.34 4.30
C ARG A 149 10.45 15.48 2.79
N VAL A 150 9.27 15.42 2.19
CA VAL A 150 9.09 15.48 0.74
C VAL A 150 9.18 16.92 0.24
N ASN A 151 8.55 17.86 0.96
CA ASN A 151 8.61 19.28 0.64
C ASN A 151 8.66 20.16 1.91
N ALA A 152 8.87 21.46 1.71
CA ALA A 152 8.94 22.42 2.82
C ALA A 152 7.58 22.62 3.52
N GLY A 153 6.46 22.44 2.81
CA GLY A 153 5.10 22.76 3.25
C GLY A 153 4.38 21.71 4.09
N GLY A 154 5.10 20.83 4.79
CA GLY A 154 4.48 19.84 5.69
C GLY A 154 3.98 18.58 4.99
N HIS A 155 4.75 18.08 4.03
CA HIS A 155 4.54 16.76 3.43
C HIS A 155 5.65 15.80 3.86
N TYR A 156 5.27 14.75 4.58
CA TYR A 156 6.18 13.71 5.02
C TYR A 156 5.74 12.34 4.53
N GLN A 157 6.73 11.47 4.34
CA GLN A 157 6.52 10.06 4.05
C GLN A 157 7.28 9.20 5.06
N ALA A 158 6.71 8.06 5.43
CA ALA A 158 7.41 7.04 6.20
C ALA A 158 7.51 5.75 5.41
N ARG A 159 8.71 5.18 5.36
CA ARG A 159 8.98 3.87 4.78
C ARG A 159 9.37 2.90 5.86
N VAL A 160 8.54 1.89 6.06
CA VAL A 160 8.70 0.89 7.12
C VAL A 160 9.35 -0.34 6.53
N PHE A 161 10.52 -0.68 7.05
CA PHE A 161 11.31 -1.84 6.66
C PHE A 161 11.28 -2.90 7.75
N GLN A 162 11.17 -4.16 7.38
CA GLN A 162 11.32 -5.31 8.28
C GLN A 162 12.37 -6.24 7.70
N GLY A 163 13.47 -6.47 8.44
CA GLY A 163 14.60 -7.26 7.94
C GLY A 163 15.17 -6.69 6.63
N GLY A 164 15.25 -5.36 6.52
CA GLY A 164 15.72 -4.67 5.31
C GLY A 164 14.72 -4.59 4.15
N LYS A 165 13.56 -5.25 4.24
CA LYS A 165 12.53 -5.25 3.18
C LYS A 165 11.45 -4.22 3.46
N LEU A 166 11.12 -3.37 2.49
CA LEU A 166 10.02 -2.41 2.59
C LEU A 166 8.67 -3.16 2.73
N ILE A 167 7.97 -2.97 3.85
CA ILE A 167 6.69 -3.63 4.15
C ILE A 167 5.50 -2.67 4.16
N ARG A 168 5.71 -1.39 4.46
CA ARG A 168 4.66 -0.36 4.46
C ARG A 168 5.21 0.98 4.00
N PHE A 169 4.32 1.74 3.37
CA PHE A 169 4.51 3.12 3.01
C PHE A 169 3.40 3.96 3.64
N LEU A 170 3.74 5.06 4.29
CA LEU A 170 2.81 6.03 4.83
C LEU A 170 3.06 7.36 4.16
N ASP A 171 1.98 8.04 3.83
CA ASP A 171 1.97 9.38 3.26
C ASP A 171 1.19 10.31 4.19
N ALA A 172 1.85 11.35 4.67
CA ALA A 172 1.28 12.39 5.51
C ALA A 172 1.36 13.73 4.77
N ASN A 173 0.37 13.98 3.92
CA ASN A 173 0.19 15.21 3.15
C ASN A 173 -1.16 15.84 3.52
N ALA A 174 -1.14 16.98 4.22
CA ALA A 174 -2.30 17.67 4.80
C ALA A 174 -3.16 16.86 5.80
N ARG A 175 -2.95 15.54 5.90
CA ARG A 175 -3.60 14.61 6.83
C ARG A 175 -2.60 13.56 7.26
N SER A 176 -2.77 13.04 8.48
CA SER A 176 -1.91 11.98 9.00
C SER A 176 -2.02 10.70 8.17
N GLY A 177 -0.89 10.04 7.96
CA GLY A 177 -0.79 8.70 7.42
C GLY A 177 -0.65 7.67 8.54
N ALA A 178 -1.16 6.46 8.35
CA ALA A 178 -0.99 5.41 9.35
C ALA A 178 -0.81 4.03 8.72
N ALA A 179 -0.17 3.13 9.46
CA ALA A 179 -0.03 1.73 9.11
C ALA A 179 -0.20 0.84 10.34
N LEU A 180 -0.88 -0.29 10.13
CA LEU A 180 -0.95 -1.40 11.09
C LEU A 180 -0.15 -2.58 10.53
N PHE A 181 0.72 -3.15 11.36
CA PHE A 181 1.55 -4.30 11.01
C PHE A 181 2.04 -5.01 12.28
N GLY A 182 1.96 -6.34 12.32
CA GLY A 182 2.50 -7.13 13.42
C GLY A 182 2.03 -6.72 14.81
N GLY A 183 0.74 -6.35 14.97
CA GLY A 183 0.19 -5.86 16.26
C GLY A 183 0.63 -4.45 16.67
N ARG A 184 1.39 -3.76 15.83
CA ARG A 184 1.83 -2.38 16.00
C ARG A 184 1.03 -1.42 15.14
N THR A 185 0.86 -0.22 15.64
CA THR A 185 0.41 0.94 14.86
C THR A 185 1.51 1.98 14.79
N LEU A 186 1.67 2.57 13.61
CA LEU A 186 2.50 3.75 13.36
C LEU A 186 1.61 4.81 12.73
N VAL A 187 1.64 6.01 13.29
CA VAL A 187 1.04 7.22 12.70
C VAL A 187 2.16 8.19 12.37
N LEU A 188 2.09 8.80 11.19
CA LEU A 188 2.91 9.90 10.75
C LEU A 188 2.00 11.12 10.56
N THR A 189 2.29 12.20 11.27
CA THR A 189 1.54 13.46 11.17
C THR A 189 2.11 14.36 10.07
N PRO A 190 1.35 15.34 9.54
CA PRO A 190 1.82 16.24 8.49
C PRO A 190 2.99 17.15 8.89
N ASP A 191 3.21 17.39 10.18
CA ASP A 191 4.42 18.08 10.68
C ASP A 191 5.66 17.17 10.75
N GLY A 192 5.48 15.88 10.43
CA GLY A 192 6.51 14.87 10.44
C GLY A 192 6.71 14.20 11.78
N ALA A 193 5.91 14.49 12.82
CA ALA A 193 5.94 13.74 14.08
C ALA A 193 5.42 12.31 13.88
N THR A 194 5.78 11.41 14.80
CA THR A 194 5.41 9.99 14.73
C THR A 194 4.89 9.50 16.06
N LEU A 195 3.77 8.78 16.04
CA LEU A 195 3.24 8.06 17.19
C LEU A 195 3.31 6.56 16.91
N THR A 196 3.73 5.77 17.90
CA THR A 196 3.75 4.32 17.77
C THR A 196 3.36 3.62 19.06
N TRP A 197 2.61 2.54 18.93
CA TRP A 197 2.16 1.72 20.05
C TRP A 197 1.82 0.30 19.60
N THR A 198 1.62 -0.60 20.57
CA THR A 198 1.32 -2.01 20.36
C THR A 198 0.10 -2.45 21.16
N GLY A 199 -0.66 -3.42 20.65
CA GLY A 199 -1.65 -4.18 21.42
C GLY A 199 -2.97 -3.46 21.77
N ALA A 200 -3.14 -2.19 21.42
CA ALA A 200 -4.39 -1.46 21.63
C ALA A 200 -5.25 -1.41 20.37
N ALA A 201 -5.56 -2.59 19.85
CA ALA A 201 -6.39 -2.74 18.67
C ALA A 201 -7.45 -3.82 18.86
N THR A 202 -8.59 -3.67 18.19
CA THR A 202 -9.58 -4.75 18.04
C THR A 202 -9.02 -5.88 17.17
N ALA A 203 -9.71 -7.01 17.13
CA ALA A 203 -9.49 -7.99 16.06
C ALA A 203 -9.85 -7.40 14.68
N ALA A 204 -9.38 -8.06 13.62
CA ALA A 204 -9.84 -7.78 12.25
C ALA A 204 -11.32 -8.12 12.11
N HIS A 205 -12.03 -7.38 11.26
CA HIS A 205 -13.49 -7.51 11.08
C HIS A 205 -14.29 -7.49 12.40
N PRO A 206 -14.07 -6.51 13.28
CA PRO A 206 -14.75 -6.46 14.57
C PRO A 206 -16.25 -6.15 14.40
N ARG A 207 -17.03 -6.36 15.46
CA ARG A 207 -18.48 -6.12 15.46
C ARG A 207 -18.77 -4.64 15.16
N LEU A 208 -19.80 -4.35 14.38
CA LEU A 208 -20.24 -2.96 14.17
C LEU A 208 -20.92 -2.44 15.45
N GLY A 209 -20.80 -1.14 15.73
CA GLY A 209 -21.37 -0.52 16.92
C GLY A 209 -20.42 0.42 17.64
N ARG A 210 -20.67 0.65 18.91
CA ARG A 210 -19.93 1.57 19.78
C ARG A 210 -18.86 0.82 20.58
N TYR A 211 -17.73 1.48 20.76
CA TYR A 211 -16.61 1.01 21.55
C TYR A 211 -16.20 2.10 22.53
N LYS A 212 -15.87 1.71 23.76
CA LYS A 212 -15.29 2.60 24.77
C LYS A 212 -13.77 2.51 24.75
N LEU A 213 -13.11 3.66 24.76
CA LEU A 213 -11.67 3.79 24.93
C LEU A 213 -11.32 3.95 26.42
N ALA A 214 -10.04 3.81 26.75
CA ALA A 214 -9.56 3.83 28.13
C ALA A 214 -9.69 5.20 28.83
N ASP A 215 -9.77 6.28 28.07
CA ASP A 215 -10.02 7.65 28.53
C ASP A 215 -11.52 7.98 28.66
N GLY A 216 -12.40 7.04 28.34
CA GLY A 216 -13.85 7.23 28.33
C GLY A 216 -14.41 7.73 27.00
N SER A 217 -13.57 8.14 26.05
CA SER A 217 -13.99 8.47 24.69
C SER A 217 -14.68 7.29 24.03
N THR A 218 -15.54 7.57 23.06
CA THR A 218 -16.27 6.53 22.32
C THR A 218 -15.96 6.54 20.84
N VAL A 219 -15.87 5.35 20.28
CA VAL A 219 -15.68 5.12 18.85
C VAL A 219 -16.90 4.40 18.30
N LYS A 220 -17.57 4.97 17.31
CA LYS A 220 -18.62 4.27 16.55
C LYS A 220 -18.03 3.72 15.27
N LEU A 221 -18.01 2.40 15.15
CA LEU A 221 -17.63 1.68 13.94
C LEU A 221 -18.88 1.36 13.12
N VAL A 222 -18.88 1.80 11.86
CA VAL A 222 -19.95 1.57 10.89
C VAL A 222 -19.39 0.93 9.62
N LYS A 223 -20.27 0.42 8.76
CA LYS A 223 -19.90 -0.09 7.44
C LYS A 223 -20.91 0.40 6.41
N ARG A 224 -20.43 0.99 5.32
CA ARG A 224 -21.26 1.44 4.19
C ARG A 224 -20.64 0.93 2.90
N ASN A 225 -21.42 0.24 2.08
CA ASN A 225 -20.99 -0.30 0.79
C ASN A 225 -19.68 -1.12 0.90
N GLY A 226 -19.59 -1.97 1.93
CA GLY A 226 -18.41 -2.80 2.18
C GLY A 226 -17.20 -2.09 2.82
N VAL A 227 -17.24 -0.75 2.97
CA VAL A 227 -16.13 0.04 3.53
C VAL A 227 -16.41 0.38 4.99
N TYR A 228 -15.44 0.13 5.86
CA TYR A 228 -15.52 0.52 7.27
C TYR A 228 -15.38 2.04 7.42
N GLY A 229 -16.17 2.61 8.33
CA GLY A 229 -16.09 4.00 8.74
C GLY A 229 -16.04 4.11 10.25
N VAL A 230 -15.33 5.12 10.74
CA VAL A 230 -15.15 5.38 12.17
C VAL A 230 -15.61 6.78 12.52
N ARG A 231 -16.28 6.92 13.66
CA ARG A 231 -16.62 8.20 14.30
C ARG A 231 -16.02 8.24 15.69
N LEU A 232 -15.31 9.31 16.02
CA LEU A 232 -14.75 9.53 17.36
C LEU A 232 -15.61 10.58 18.08
N THR A 233 -15.97 10.31 19.33
CA THR A 233 -16.63 11.24 20.25
C THR A 233 -15.81 11.32 21.53
N THR A 234 -15.33 12.51 21.87
CA THR A 234 -14.49 12.79 23.05
C THR A 234 -15.12 13.91 23.88
N GLY A 235 -14.46 14.33 24.96
CA GLY A 235 -14.85 15.52 25.73
C GLY A 235 -14.81 16.82 24.91
N HIS A 236 -14.09 16.84 23.79
CA HIS A 236 -13.94 18.01 22.91
C HIS A 236 -14.97 18.05 21.77
N GLY A 237 -15.82 17.03 21.64
CA GLY A 237 -16.89 16.99 20.65
C GLY A 237 -16.95 15.68 19.85
N THR A 238 -17.70 15.71 18.75
CA THR A 238 -17.88 14.55 17.88
C THR A 238 -17.36 14.83 16.49
N PHE A 239 -16.41 14.01 16.04
CA PHE A 239 -15.85 14.05 14.70
C PHE A 239 -16.84 13.46 13.68
N PRO A 240 -16.81 13.86 12.40
CA PRO A 240 -17.59 13.21 11.36
C PRO A 240 -17.11 11.78 11.09
N VAL A 241 -18.00 10.95 10.53
CA VAL A 241 -17.63 9.58 10.11
C VAL A 241 -16.61 9.66 8.98
N THR A 242 -15.46 9.02 9.17
CA THR A 242 -14.41 8.93 8.15
C THR A 242 -14.23 7.48 7.71
N TYR A 243 -14.21 7.24 6.40
CA TYR A 243 -14.18 5.89 5.81
C TYR A 243 -12.78 5.47 5.36
N ALA A 244 -12.35 4.28 5.78
CA ALA A 244 -11.05 3.69 5.42
C ALA A 244 -11.09 3.04 4.02
N LYS A 245 -11.17 3.87 2.98
CA LYS A 245 -11.12 3.41 1.58
C LYS A 245 -9.69 3.01 1.23
N ALA A 246 -9.39 1.71 1.30
CA ALA A 246 -8.09 1.11 0.98
C ALA A 246 -6.92 1.40 1.93
N ARG A 247 -6.96 2.53 2.63
CA ARG A 247 -5.90 3.00 3.53
C ARG A 247 -6.43 3.25 4.93
N PRO A 248 -5.58 3.08 5.96
CA PRO A 248 -5.96 3.49 7.30
C PRO A 248 -6.30 4.99 7.34
N VAL A 249 -7.26 5.32 8.19
CA VAL A 249 -7.64 6.72 8.49
C VAL A 249 -7.34 7.02 9.95
N VAL A 250 -6.93 8.25 10.22
CA VAL A 250 -6.60 8.73 11.56
C VAL A 250 -7.64 9.78 11.95
N LEU A 251 -8.28 9.58 13.10
CA LEU A 251 -9.03 10.61 13.81
C LEU A 251 -8.23 10.98 15.05
N GLN A 252 -8.13 12.26 15.35
CA GLN A 252 -7.30 12.74 16.44
C GLN A 252 -7.90 14.00 17.06
N ASP A 253 -7.90 14.05 18.38
CA ASP A 253 -7.95 15.30 19.16
C ASP A 253 -6.63 15.46 19.96
N ASP A 254 -6.59 16.38 20.92
CA ASP A 254 -5.38 16.68 21.69
C ASP A 254 -4.92 15.53 22.59
N ASN A 255 -5.81 14.60 22.97
CA ASN A 255 -5.52 13.54 23.92
C ASN A 255 -5.64 12.13 23.33
N THR A 256 -6.38 11.96 22.24
CA THR A 256 -6.83 10.66 21.74
C THR A 256 -6.66 10.56 20.24
N VAL A 257 -5.93 9.53 19.82
CA VAL A 257 -5.72 9.16 18.41
C VAL A 257 -6.38 7.82 18.15
N VAL A 258 -7.17 7.75 17.09
CA VAL A 258 -7.81 6.53 16.62
C VAL A 258 -7.41 6.27 15.18
N VAL A 259 -6.95 5.05 14.91
CA VAL A 259 -6.64 4.57 13.56
C VAL A 259 -7.64 3.48 13.20
N LEU A 260 -8.35 3.68 12.09
CA LEU A 260 -9.19 2.65 11.49
C LEU A 260 -8.48 2.08 10.26
N ALA A 261 -8.19 0.78 10.25
CA ALA A 261 -7.69 0.06 9.08
C ALA A 261 -8.81 -0.33 8.10
N ALA A 262 -8.42 -0.67 6.86
CA ALA A 262 -9.36 -1.03 5.79
C ALA A 262 -10.18 -2.32 6.09
N ASP A 263 -9.68 -3.21 6.94
CA ASP A 263 -10.37 -4.43 7.39
C ASP A 263 -11.32 -4.21 8.58
N GLY A 264 -11.43 -2.96 9.06
CA GLY A 264 -12.25 -2.59 10.20
C GLY A 264 -11.53 -2.59 11.53
N THR A 265 -10.26 -3.00 11.59
CA THR A 265 -9.47 -2.95 12.83
C THR A 265 -9.40 -1.53 13.36
N VAL A 266 -9.83 -1.32 14.60
CA VAL A 266 -9.72 -0.04 15.31
C VAL A 266 -8.56 -0.13 16.28
N SER A 267 -7.58 0.76 16.15
CA SER A 267 -6.45 0.91 17.06
C SER A 267 -6.47 2.30 17.69
N ASN A 268 -6.10 2.44 18.96
CA ASN A 268 -6.11 3.73 19.64
C ASN A 268 -4.84 4.01 20.44
N TYR A 269 -4.53 5.29 20.58
CA TYR A 269 -3.49 5.83 21.42
C TYR A 269 -4.05 6.98 22.26
N ILE A 270 -3.85 6.90 23.57
CA ILE A 270 -4.20 7.95 24.52
C ILE A 270 -2.90 8.56 25.06
N HIS A 271 -2.75 9.87 24.89
CA HIS A 271 -1.61 10.62 25.41
C HIS A 271 -1.52 10.49 26.95
N GLY A 272 -0.28 10.45 27.46
CA GLY A 272 -0.03 10.29 28.90
C GLY A 272 -0.30 8.90 29.49
N LYS A 273 -0.84 7.94 28.72
CA LYS A 273 -1.03 6.56 29.20
C LYS A 273 0.21 5.71 28.91
N SER A 274 0.77 5.10 29.97
CA SER A 274 1.93 4.19 29.87
C SER A 274 1.60 2.87 29.18
N ARG A 275 0.32 2.46 29.18
CA ARG A 275 -0.17 1.28 28.48
C ARG A 275 -1.43 1.62 27.72
N GLN A 276 -1.42 1.29 26.44
CA GLN A 276 -2.58 1.39 25.59
C GLN A 276 -3.45 0.14 25.78
N LYS A 277 -4.78 0.30 25.76
CA LYS A 277 -5.74 -0.81 25.90
C LYS A 277 -6.63 -0.89 24.67
N ALA A 278 -6.99 -2.11 24.28
CA ALA A 278 -7.92 -2.32 23.19
C ALA A 278 -9.31 -1.71 23.48
N PRO A 279 -10.02 -1.21 22.46
CA PRO A 279 -11.37 -0.70 22.63
C PRO A 279 -12.35 -1.77 23.15
N VAL A 280 -13.24 -1.41 24.08
CA VAL A 280 -14.24 -2.32 24.67
C VAL A 280 -15.59 -2.15 23.97
N TYR A 281 -16.16 -3.22 23.43
CA TYR A 281 -17.46 -3.17 22.73
C TYR A 281 -18.61 -2.87 23.69
N LEU A 282 -19.47 -1.91 23.32
CA LEU A 282 -20.62 -1.46 24.11
C LEU A 282 -21.99 -1.87 23.50
N GLY A 283 -22.00 -2.49 22.32
CA GLY A 283 -23.23 -2.74 21.57
C GLY A 283 -23.44 -1.78 20.40
N ALA A 284 -24.51 -1.98 19.64
CA ALA A 284 -24.86 -1.15 18.47
C ALA A 284 -25.21 0.30 18.84
#